data_AF-A0AAN8IPL0-F1
#
_entry.id   AF-A0AAN8IPL0-F1
#
_cell.length_a   1.000
_cell.length_b   1.000
_cell.length_c   1.000
_cell.angle_alpha   90.00
_cell.angle_beta   90.00
_cell.angle_gamma   90.00
#
_symmetry.space_group_name_H-M   'P 1'
#
loop_
_entity.id
_entity.type
_entity.pdbx_description
1 polymer ?
#
loop_
_entity_poly.entity_id
_entity_poly.type
_entity_poly.pdbx_seq_one_letter_code
_entity_poly.pdbx_strand_id
1 'polypeptide(L)'
;MKALALGVLSIKSGYRKRILAAGCENMSQVPFYLPRGEIPYGGTNIIDGLVRDGLQDSMLNSHMGICAEKSVKDYNISRSSQDEFAIQSYKKAEIAWKEGLFAEEVISVTVKPQRGAPFVVSEDEEYKKLVESKVRNLNPVFVKDGSGTITAANASSLNDGGVAAVVVRGDQVPEGASPLAEVLSFAEAGGEPVDFTVAPVEAVRKLLEQSNLSTADIALWEVNEAFSVTALAFIQELKLDPATVNVKG
;
A
#
# COMPACT_ATOMS: atom_id res chain seq x y z
N MET A 1 6.01 4.67 5.17
CA MET A 1 6.74 5.80 4.53
C MET A 1 6.98 6.99 5.47
N LYS A 2 5.96 7.60 6.12
CA LYS A 2 6.14 8.78 7.00
C LYS A 2 7.20 8.61 8.10
N ALA A 3 7.27 7.44 8.74
CA ALA A 3 8.29 7.14 9.75
C ALA A 3 9.73 7.27 9.20
N LEU A 4 9.96 6.82 7.96
CA LEU A 4 11.25 6.97 7.28
C LEU A 4 11.57 8.44 7.02
N ALA A 5 10.61 9.23 6.51
CA ALA A 5 10.79 10.66 6.27
C ALA A 5 11.14 11.43 7.55
N LEU A 6 10.44 11.15 8.67
CA LEU A 6 10.76 11.75 9.97
C LEU A 6 12.15 11.33 10.48
N GLY A 7 12.53 10.06 10.29
CA GLY A 7 13.86 9.57 10.60
C GLY A 7 14.96 10.28 9.80
N VAL A 8 14.74 10.48 8.50
CA VAL A 8 15.64 11.21 7.60
C VAL A 8 15.74 12.68 8.01
N LEU A 9 14.63 13.36 8.37
CA LEU A 9 14.65 14.71 8.91
C LEU A 9 15.47 14.80 10.21
N SER A 10 15.32 13.82 11.08
CA SER A 10 16.09 13.74 12.32
C SER A 10 17.59 13.56 12.08
N ILE A 11 17.99 12.90 10.98
CA ILE A 11 19.39 12.77 10.58
C ILE A 11 19.89 14.05 9.91
N LYS A 12 19.13 14.61 8.97
CA LYS A 12 19.46 15.86 8.25
C LYS A 12 19.63 17.05 9.19
N SER A 13 18.84 17.13 10.26
CA SER A 13 18.96 18.16 11.31
C SER A 13 20.18 17.98 12.24
N GLY A 14 20.90 16.86 12.14
CA GLY A 14 22.02 16.54 13.02
C GLY A 14 21.62 16.01 14.40
N TYR A 15 20.33 15.89 14.70
CA TYR A 15 19.84 15.41 16.00
C TYR A 15 20.14 13.93 16.23
N ARG A 16 20.04 13.11 15.18
CA ARG A 16 20.41 11.69 15.20
C ARG A 16 21.44 11.40 14.14
N LYS A 17 22.24 10.36 14.37
CA LYS A 17 23.26 9.88 13.43
C LYS A 17 22.87 8.56 12.76
N ARG A 18 22.03 7.78 13.45
CA ARG A 18 21.53 6.46 13.04
C ARG A 18 20.11 6.32 13.59
N ILE A 19 19.21 5.78 12.79
CA ILE A 19 17.82 5.50 13.18
C ILE A 19 17.37 4.16 12.58
N LEU A 20 16.43 3.51 13.28
CA LEU A 20 15.64 2.42 12.73
C LEU A 20 14.25 2.99 12.44
N ALA A 21 13.83 3.00 11.18
CA ALA A 21 12.47 3.32 10.77
C ALA A 21 11.73 2.01 10.50
N ALA A 22 10.56 1.83 11.09
CA ALA A 22 9.76 0.62 10.90
C ALA A 22 8.28 0.97 10.71
N GLY A 23 7.55 0.04 10.11
CA GLY A 23 6.09 0.02 10.06
C GLY A 23 5.62 -1.42 10.21
N CYS A 24 4.54 -1.62 10.96
CA CYS A 24 3.93 -2.93 11.13
C CYS A 24 2.43 -2.77 11.29
N GLU A 25 1.69 -3.78 10.84
CA GLU A 25 0.25 -3.86 10.99
C GLU A 25 -0.15 -5.33 11.21
N ASN A 26 -1.14 -5.56 12.07
CA ASN A 26 -1.77 -6.87 12.23
C ASN A 26 -3.28 -6.68 12.18
N MET A 27 -3.80 -6.63 10.96
CA MET A 27 -5.22 -6.41 10.70
C MET A 27 -6.06 -7.56 11.26
N SER A 28 -5.53 -8.78 11.29
CA SER A 28 -6.20 -9.95 11.88
C SER A 28 -6.50 -9.80 13.38
N GLN A 29 -5.76 -8.94 14.10
CA GLN A 29 -5.92 -8.72 15.55
C GLN A 29 -6.57 -7.39 15.91
N VAL A 30 -7.04 -6.61 14.94
CA VAL A 30 -7.75 -5.35 15.23
C VAL A 30 -9.06 -5.67 15.96
N PRO A 31 -9.29 -5.06 17.14
CA PRO A 31 -10.44 -5.42 17.97
C PRO A 31 -11.71 -4.69 17.51
N PHE A 32 -12.83 -5.18 18.03
CA PHE A 32 -14.08 -4.46 17.97
C PHE A 32 -14.22 -3.47 19.15
N TYR A 33 -14.97 -2.39 18.94
CA TYR A 33 -15.24 -1.35 19.93
C TYR A 33 -16.67 -1.39 20.46
N LEU A 34 -16.80 -1.20 21.76
CA LEU A 34 -18.06 -0.90 22.44
C LEU A 34 -17.99 0.53 22.97
N PRO A 35 -18.95 1.42 22.64
CA PRO A 35 -18.99 2.77 23.19
C PRO A 35 -19.00 2.74 24.73
N ARG A 36 -18.24 3.65 25.34
CA ARG A 36 -18.22 3.79 26.80
C ARG A 36 -19.54 4.37 27.30
N GLY A 37 -20.08 3.79 28.37
CA GLY A 37 -21.31 4.25 29.03
C GLY A 37 -22.28 3.11 29.28
N GLU A 38 -23.52 3.46 29.66
CA GLU A 38 -24.60 2.48 29.78
C GLU A 38 -25.12 2.08 28.40
N ILE A 39 -25.42 0.80 28.22
CA ILE A 39 -26.04 0.31 26.99
C ILE A 39 -27.51 0.76 27.01
N PRO A 40 -27.96 1.54 26.01
CA PRO A 40 -29.33 2.05 25.99
C PRO A 40 -30.35 0.92 25.81
N TYR A 41 -31.59 1.17 26.23
CA TYR A 41 -32.72 0.27 25.96
C TYR A 41 -32.87 0.07 24.44
N GLY A 42 -32.88 -1.18 23.98
CA GLY A 42 -32.82 -1.55 22.56
C GLY A 42 -31.44 -2.02 22.09
N GLY A 43 -30.40 -1.92 22.92
CA GLY A 43 -29.06 -2.43 22.65
C GLY A 43 -28.17 -1.43 21.90
N THR A 44 -26.92 -1.84 21.65
CA THR A 44 -25.95 -1.07 20.87
C THR A 44 -25.23 -1.98 19.88
N ASN A 45 -24.79 -1.41 18.77
CA ASN A 45 -23.91 -2.11 17.84
C ASN A 45 -22.48 -2.11 18.38
N ILE A 46 -21.82 -3.24 18.18
CA ILE A 46 -20.37 -3.36 18.31
C ILE A 46 -19.75 -2.88 16.99
N ILE A 47 -18.72 -2.04 17.08
CA ILE A 47 -18.12 -1.37 15.93
C ILE A 47 -16.85 -2.11 15.53
N ASP A 48 -16.69 -2.44 14.25
CA ASP A 48 -15.45 -3.01 13.72
C ASP A 48 -14.36 -1.94 13.63
N GLY A 49 -13.22 -2.16 14.31
CA GLY A 49 -12.11 -1.21 14.32
C GLY A 49 -11.43 -1.05 12.97
N LEU A 50 -11.36 -2.11 12.14
CA LEU A 50 -10.77 -2.05 10.81
C LEU A 50 -11.55 -1.09 9.93
N VAL A 51 -12.87 -1.26 9.92
CA VAL A 51 -13.76 -0.41 9.13
C VAL A 51 -13.72 1.01 9.67
N ARG A 52 -13.88 1.17 10.99
CA ARG A 52 -14.05 2.48 11.61
C ARG A 52 -12.81 3.38 11.52
N ASP A 53 -11.63 2.84 11.81
CA ASP A 53 -10.40 3.62 11.95
C ASP A 53 -9.46 3.47 10.73
N GLY A 54 -9.61 2.41 9.93
CA GLY A 54 -8.74 2.13 8.78
C GLY A 54 -9.38 2.37 7.41
N LEU A 55 -10.60 1.87 7.20
CA LEU A 55 -11.17 1.73 5.84
C LEU A 55 -12.33 2.69 5.53
N GLN A 56 -12.78 3.47 6.50
CA GLN A 56 -13.85 4.45 6.35
C GLN A 56 -13.29 5.86 6.40
N ASP A 57 -13.65 6.67 5.40
CA ASP A 57 -13.35 8.09 5.42
C ASP A 57 -14.09 8.75 6.58
N SER A 58 -13.36 9.41 7.47
CA SER A 58 -13.93 10.01 8.67
C SER A 58 -14.78 11.25 8.40
N MET A 59 -14.57 11.92 7.27
CA MET A 59 -15.27 13.17 6.89
C MET A 59 -16.52 12.85 6.05
N LEU A 60 -16.41 11.89 5.12
CA LEU A 60 -17.45 11.47 4.19
C LEU A 60 -18.30 10.33 4.74
N ASN A 61 -17.87 9.70 5.84
CA ASN A 61 -18.49 8.51 6.43
C ASN A 61 -18.75 7.39 5.40
N SER A 62 -17.83 7.22 4.46
CA SER A 62 -17.95 6.29 3.33
C SER A 62 -16.71 5.42 3.23
N HIS A 63 -16.85 4.19 2.75
CA HIS A 63 -15.70 3.28 2.57
C HIS A 63 -14.70 3.85 1.54
N MET A 64 -13.40 3.63 1.74
CA MET A 64 -12.34 4.08 0.83
C MET A 64 -12.58 3.65 -0.64
N GLY A 65 -13.09 2.43 -0.83
CA GLY A 65 -13.48 1.93 -2.15
C GLY A 65 -14.58 2.73 -2.86
N ILE A 66 -15.47 3.40 -2.13
CA ILE A 66 -16.46 4.33 -2.74
C ILE A 66 -15.75 5.57 -3.27
N CYS A 67 -14.75 6.08 -2.53
CA CYS A 67 -13.94 7.21 -2.97
C CYS A 67 -13.11 6.83 -4.21
N ALA A 68 -12.55 5.62 -4.25
CA ALA A 68 -11.83 5.14 -5.43
C ALA A 68 -12.71 5.03 -6.70
N GLU A 69 -14.00 4.71 -6.57
CA GLU A 69 -14.95 4.72 -7.71
C GLU A 69 -15.19 6.14 -8.27
N LYS A 70 -14.96 7.20 -7.50
CA LYS A 70 -14.94 8.56 -8.05
C LYS A 70 -13.80 8.72 -9.05
N SER A 71 -12.61 8.27 -8.69
CA SER A 71 -11.42 8.34 -9.57
C SER A 71 -11.58 7.47 -10.81
N VAL A 72 -12.25 6.33 -10.70
CA VAL A 72 -12.63 5.52 -11.88
C VAL A 72 -13.39 6.38 -12.89
N LYS A 73 -14.37 7.16 -12.42
CA LYS A 73 -15.19 8.05 -13.27
C LYS A 73 -14.37 9.22 -13.82
N ASP A 74 -13.61 9.90 -12.97
CA ASP A 74 -12.85 11.09 -13.35
C ASP A 74 -11.75 10.79 -14.38
N TYR A 75 -11.13 9.62 -14.28
CA TYR A 75 -10.05 9.18 -15.17
C TYR A 75 -10.52 8.29 -16.32
N ASN A 76 -11.82 7.99 -16.38
CA ASN A 76 -12.42 7.09 -17.36
C ASN A 76 -11.73 5.71 -17.42
N ILE A 77 -11.40 5.16 -16.25
CA ILE A 77 -10.71 3.88 -16.13
C ILE A 77 -11.73 2.74 -16.20
N SER A 78 -11.62 1.91 -17.23
CA SER A 78 -12.59 0.82 -17.42
C SER A 78 -12.43 -0.31 -16.39
N ARG A 79 -13.53 -1.03 -16.11
CA ARG A 79 -13.50 -2.27 -15.32
C ARG A 79 -12.50 -3.29 -15.87
N SER A 80 -12.47 -3.47 -17.19
CA SER A 80 -11.54 -4.38 -17.86
C SER A 80 -10.08 -4.02 -17.62
N SER A 81 -9.75 -2.73 -17.64
CA SER A 81 -8.39 -2.25 -17.37
C SER A 81 -7.97 -2.51 -15.92
N GLN A 82 -8.88 -2.34 -14.97
CA GLN A 82 -8.62 -2.64 -13.55
C GLN A 82 -8.39 -4.13 -13.34
N ASP A 83 -9.24 -4.99 -13.91
CA ASP A 83 -9.10 -6.44 -13.80
C ASP A 83 -7.82 -6.95 -14.46
N GLU A 84 -7.45 -6.39 -15.63
CA GLU A 84 -6.21 -6.76 -16.31
C GLU A 84 -4.99 -6.31 -15.53
N PHE A 85 -5.00 -5.09 -14.97
CA PHE A 85 -3.94 -4.62 -14.09
C PHE A 85 -3.77 -5.54 -12.86
N ALA A 86 -4.86 -5.90 -12.19
CA ALA A 86 -4.82 -6.82 -11.06
C ALA A 86 -4.20 -8.16 -11.44
N ILE A 87 -4.66 -8.78 -12.55
CA ILE A 87 -4.09 -10.05 -13.04
C ILE A 87 -2.59 -9.92 -13.30
N GLN A 88 -2.13 -8.78 -13.85
CA GLN A 88 -0.70 -8.55 -14.08
C GLN A 88 0.08 -8.39 -12.78
N SER A 89 -0.45 -7.68 -11.77
CA SER A 89 0.17 -7.56 -10.44
C SER A 89 0.42 -8.94 -9.82
N TYR A 90 -0.61 -9.80 -9.78
CA TYR A 90 -0.49 -11.18 -9.30
C TYR A 90 0.54 -12.01 -10.10
N LYS A 91 0.58 -11.88 -11.43
CA LYS A 91 1.54 -12.59 -12.29
C LYS A 91 2.98 -12.12 -12.07
N LYS A 92 3.19 -10.80 -11.93
CA LYS A 92 4.51 -10.24 -11.63
C LYS A 92 5.00 -10.72 -10.26
N ALA A 93 4.15 -10.72 -9.24
CA ALA A 93 4.46 -11.26 -7.92
C ALA A 93 4.85 -12.74 -7.98
N GLU A 94 4.06 -13.57 -8.68
CA GLU A 94 4.38 -15.00 -8.87
C GLU A 94 5.74 -15.21 -9.55
N ILE A 95 6.04 -14.45 -10.61
CA ILE A 95 7.33 -14.52 -11.30
C ILE A 95 8.47 -14.08 -10.38
N ALA A 96 8.32 -12.94 -9.68
CA ALA A 96 9.34 -12.41 -8.79
C ALA A 96 9.67 -13.36 -7.63
N TRP A 97 8.65 -14.02 -7.06
CA TRP A 97 8.84 -15.08 -6.07
C TRP A 97 9.54 -16.30 -6.65
N LYS A 98 9.13 -16.78 -7.82
CA LYS A 98 9.74 -17.92 -8.50
C LYS A 98 11.20 -17.68 -8.89
N GLU A 99 11.53 -16.46 -9.29
CA GLU A 99 12.89 -16.05 -9.65
C GLU A 99 13.76 -15.68 -8.43
N GLY A 100 13.19 -15.69 -7.22
CA GLY A 100 13.92 -15.40 -5.98
C GLY A 100 14.26 -13.93 -5.77
N LEU A 101 13.53 -13.01 -6.43
CA LEU A 101 13.79 -11.57 -6.36
C LEU A 101 13.50 -10.94 -4.99
N PHE A 102 12.83 -11.69 -4.10
CA PHE A 102 12.52 -11.31 -2.72
C PHE A 102 13.50 -11.88 -1.69
N ALA A 103 14.47 -12.71 -2.10
CA ALA A 103 15.34 -13.44 -1.18
C ALA A 103 16.21 -12.53 -0.29
N GLU A 104 16.53 -11.31 -0.75
CA GLU A 104 17.33 -10.34 0.00
C GLU A 104 16.50 -9.42 0.90
N GLU A 105 15.18 -9.34 0.69
CA GLU A 105 14.28 -8.41 1.38
C GLU A 105 13.31 -9.09 2.35
N VAL A 106 12.96 -10.38 2.13
CA VAL A 106 12.04 -11.12 3.00
C VAL A 106 12.79 -11.99 4.00
N ILE A 107 12.45 -11.83 5.28
CA ILE A 107 12.91 -12.70 6.37
C ILE A 107 11.81 -13.66 6.79
N SER A 108 12.14 -14.93 7.00
CA SER A 108 11.17 -15.93 7.44
C SER A 108 10.74 -15.73 8.89
N VAL A 109 9.45 -15.92 9.17
CA VAL A 109 8.86 -15.83 10.50
C VAL A 109 8.45 -17.22 10.98
N THR A 110 8.99 -17.65 12.11
CA THR A 110 8.54 -18.90 12.76
C THR A 110 7.36 -18.61 13.67
N VAL A 111 6.19 -19.16 13.32
CA VAL A 111 4.95 -19.03 14.08
C VAL A 111 4.84 -20.20 15.06
N LYS A 112 4.60 -19.89 16.33
CA LYS A 112 4.40 -20.87 17.41
C LYS A 112 2.93 -20.84 17.84
N PRO A 113 2.08 -21.72 17.28
CA PRO A 113 0.66 -21.73 17.64
C PRO A 113 0.48 -22.24 19.08
N GLN A 114 -0.63 -21.86 19.73
CA GLN A 114 -0.98 -22.39 21.06
C GLN A 114 -1.20 -23.91 21.05
N ARG A 115 -1.60 -24.47 19.89
CA ARG A 115 -1.77 -25.91 19.66
C ARG A 115 -1.15 -26.27 18.31
N GLY A 116 -0.42 -27.37 18.25
CA GLY A 116 0.24 -27.85 17.03
C GLY A 116 1.74 -27.55 17.00
N ALA A 117 2.40 -28.04 15.95
CA ALA A 117 3.82 -27.81 15.74
C ALA A 117 4.07 -26.38 15.23
N PRO A 118 5.21 -25.76 15.58
CA PRO A 118 5.65 -24.52 14.93
C PRO A 118 5.76 -24.70 13.41
N PHE A 119 5.42 -23.65 12.68
CA PHE A 119 5.59 -23.60 11.22
C PHE A 119 6.31 -22.31 10.82
N VAL A 120 6.91 -22.32 9.64
CA VAL A 120 7.68 -21.19 9.11
C VAL A 120 6.91 -20.59 7.95
N VAL A 121 6.70 -19.27 8.01
CA VAL A 121 6.20 -18.46 6.90
C VAL A 121 7.42 -17.78 6.28
N SER A 122 7.72 -18.10 5.04
CA SER A 122 8.92 -17.61 4.32
C SER A 122 8.61 -16.93 3.00
N GLU A 123 7.34 -16.81 2.66
CA GLU A 123 6.86 -16.35 1.37
C GLU A 123 5.48 -15.72 1.51
N ASP A 124 5.18 -14.71 0.70
CA ASP A 124 3.87 -14.06 0.69
C ASP A 124 2.76 -15.05 0.32
N GLU A 125 1.65 -14.95 1.05
CA GLU A 125 0.53 -15.89 0.88
C GLU A 125 -0.51 -15.41 -0.15
N GLU A 126 -0.64 -14.08 -0.31
CA GLU A 126 -1.79 -13.49 -0.99
C GLU A 126 -1.77 -13.72 -2.49
N TYR A 127 -0.60 -13.61 -3.12
CA TYR A 127 -0.48 -13.73 -4.57
C TYR A 127 -0.92 -15.12 -5.10
N LYS A 128 -0.87 -16.14 -4.25
CA LYS A 128 -1.25 -17.54 -4.58
C LYS A 128 -2.76 -17.77 -4.58
N LYS A 129 -3.55 -16.82 -4.08
CA LYS A 129 -5.01 -16.97 -3.90
C LYS A 129 -5.81 -16.55 -5.13
N LEU A 130 -5.18 -15.94 -6.14
CA LEU A 130 -5.89 -15.50 -7.34
C LEU A 130 -6.45 -16.68 -8.13
N VAL A 131 -7.73 -16.58 -8.48
CA VAL A 131 -8.37 -17.47 -9.46
C VAL A 131 -8.71 -16.64 -10.69
N GLU A 132 -7.79 -16.58 -11.66
CA GLU A 132 -7.87 -15.71 -12.84
C GLU A 132 -9.22 -15.85 -13.59
N SER A 133 -9.74 -17.07 -13.71
CA SER A 133 -11.02 -17.35 -14.38
C SER A 133 -12.25 -16.74 -13.69
N LYS A 134 -12.14 -16.35 -12.42
CA LYS A 134 -13.23 -15.74 -11.65
C LYS A 134 -13.20 -14.22 -11.67
N VAL A 135 -12.05 -13.59 -11.93
CA VAL A 135 -11.84 -12.12 -11.80
C VAL A 135 -12.93 -11.33 -12.52
N ARG A 136 -13.16 -11.66 -13.80
CA ARG A 136 -14.15 -10.96 -14.66
C ARG A 136 -15.61 -11.20 -14.24
N ASN A 137 -15.87 -12.25 -13.47
CA ASN A 137 -17.21 -12.62 -13.01
C ASN A 137 -17.54 -12.07 -11.61
N LEU A 138 -16.58 -11.41 -10.95
CA LEU A 138 -16.82 -10.82 -9.63
C LEU A 138 -17.70 -9.58 -9.74
N ASN A 139 -18.68 -9.51 -8.85
CA ASN A 139 -19.54 -8.36 -8.68
C ASN A 139 -18.78 -7.22 -7.98
N PRO A 140 -19.00 -5.96 -8.38
CA PRO A 140 -18.53 -4.81 -7.62
C PRO A 140 -19.00 -4.84 -6.17
N VAL A 141 -18.09 -4.52 -5.23
CA VAL A 141 -18.36 -4.66 -3.78
C VAL A 141 -18.81 -3.35 -3.13
N PHE A 142 -18.36 -2.20 -3.66
CA PHE A 142 -18.63 -0.89 -3.06
C PHE A 142 -19.84 -0.17 -3.67
N VAL A 143 -19.98 -0.20 -5.00
CA VAL A 143 -21.09 0.45 -5.73
C VAL A 143 -21.90 -0.61 -6.47
N LYS A 144 -23.20 -0.73 -6.14
CA LYS A 144 -24.09 -1.81 -6.62
C LYS A 144 -25.17 -1.35 -7.60
N ASP A 145 -25.16 -0.09 -8.02
CA ASP A 145 -26.15 0.52 -8.92
C ASP A 145 -25.93 0.16 -10.41
N GLY A 146 -24.95 -0.70 -10.71
CA GLY A 146 -24.56 -1.08 -12.06
C GLY A 146 -23.41 -0.25 -12.65
N SER A 147 -23.01 0.84 -11.99
CA SER A 147 -21.85 1.66 -12.39
C SER A 147 -20.54 1.27 -11.69
N GLY A 148 -20.60 0.39 -10.69
CA GLY A 148 -19.44 -0.04 -9.93
C GLY A 148 -18.44 -0.86 -10.76
N THR A 149 -17.16 -0.69 -10.45
CA THR A 149 -16.05 -1.35 -11.13
C THR A 149 -15.08 -2.03 -10.17
N ILE A 150 -15.04 -1.61 -8.90
CA ILE A 150 -14.09 -2.15 -7.93
C ILE A 150 -14.65 -3.44 -7.31
N THR A 151 -13.85 -4.50 -7.37
CA THR A 151 -14.13 -5.84 -6.88
C THR A 151 -13.08 -6.30 -5.88
N ALA A 152 -13.34 -7.42 -5.21
CA ALA A 152 -12.37 -8.05 -4.32
C ALA A 152 -11.07 -8.49 -5.00
N ALA A 153 -11.03 -8.65 -6.34
CA ALA A 153 -9.82 -9.05 -7.05
C ALA A 153 -8.97 -7.86 -7.54
N ASN A 154 -9.56 -6.66 -7.66
CA ASN A 154 -8.87 -5.45 -8.13
C ASN A 154 -8.75 -4.36 -7.03
N ALA A 155 -9.02 -4.76 -5.80
CA ALA A 155 -8.76 -4.02 -4.57
C ALA A 155 -7.71 -4.77 -3.75
N SER A 156 -6.91 -4.06 -2.95
CA SER A 156 -6.00 -4.71 -2.01
C SER A 156 -6.78 -5.52 -0.97
N SER A 157 -6.18 -6.61 -0.49
CA SER A 157 -6.72 -7.39 0.61
C SER A 157 -6.34 -6.79 1.97
N LEU A 158 -6.77 -7.45 3.05
CA LEU A 158 -6.36 -7.11 4.42
C LEU A 158 -5.24 -8.07 4.81
N ASN A 159 -4.12 -7.54 5.28
CA ASN A 159 -2.88 -8.30 5.45
C ASN A 159 -2.21 -8.00 6.80
N ASP A 160 -1.36 -8.93 7.23
CA ASP A 160 -0.51 -8.79 8.40
C ASP A 160 0.96 -8.75 7.95
N GLY A 161 1.75 -7.81 8.48
CA GLY A 161 3.14 -7.67 8.04
C GLY A 161 3.92 -6.60 8.79
N GLY A 162 5.23 -6.58 8.55
CA GLY A 162 6.13 -5.58 9.10
C GLY A 162 7.37 -5.39 8.24
N VAL A 163 7.86 -4.16 8.21
CA VAL A 163 9.05 -3.75 7.46
C VAL A 163 9.89 -2.81 8.31
N ALA A 164 11.21 -2.89 8.17
CA ALA A 164 12.13 -1.98 8.84
C ALA A 164 13.33 -1.64 7.95
N ALA A 165 13.83 -0.42 8.10
CA ALA A 165 15.02 0.09 7.44
C ALA A 165 15.93 0.79 8.46
N VAL A 166 17.23 0.48 8.39
CA VAL A 166 18.26 1.20 9.14
C VAL A 166 18.76 2.34 8.27
N VAL A 167 18.68 3.57 8.77
CA VAL A 167 19.20 4.75 8.08
C VAL A 167 20.32 5.36 8.90
N VAL A 168 21.42 5.69 8.24
CA VAL A 168 22.60 6.29 8.86
C VAL A 168 23.01 7.54 8.09
N ARG A 169 23.64 8.48 8.79
CA ARG A 169 24.31 9.61 8.13
C ARG A 169 25.52 9.08 7.35
N GLY A 170 25.80 9.64 6.17
CA GLY A 170 26.83 9.11 5.25
C GLY A 170 28.24 9.03 5.85
N ASP A 171 28.60 9.94 6.76
CA ASP A 171 29.86 9.94 7.51
C ASP A 171 29.83 9.05 8.78
N GLN A 172 28.76 8.29 9.00
CA GLN A 172 28.54 7.43 10.18
C GLN A 172 28.22 5.98 9.81
N VAL A 173 28.43 5.61 8.54
CA VAL A 173 28.35 4.23 8.06
C VAL A 173 29.37 3.37 8.85
N PRO A 174 28.94 2.26 9.47
CA PRO A 174 29.86 1.37 10.18
C PRO A 174 30.96 0.82 9.26
N GLU A 175 32.16 0.61 9.81
CA GLU A 175 33.25 -0.03 9.09
C GLU A 175 32.83 -1.43 8.63
N GLY A 176 33.09 -1.76 7.36
CA GLY A 176 32.68 -3.03 6.74
C GLY A 176 31.23 -3.08 6.24
N ALA A 177 30.43 -2.02 6.40
CA ALA A 177 29.08 -1.94 5.84
C ALA A 177 29.04 -1.11 4.54
N SER A 178 28.23 -1.56 3.58
CA SER A 178 27.95 -0.83 2.34
C SER A 178 26.51 -0.33 2.33
N PRO A 179 26.24 0.98 2.15
CA PRO A 179 24.89 1.50 2.00
C PRO A 179 24.18 0.89 0.77
N LEU A 180 22.90 0.54 0.92
CA LEU A 180 22.09 -0.03 -0.18
C LEU A 180 21.54 1.06 -1.12
N ALA A 181 21.16 2.20 -0.55
CA ALA A 181 20.59 3.34 -1.26
C ALA A 181 20.80 4.64 -0.47
N GLU A 182 20.63 5.78 -1.15
CA GLU A 182 20.62 7.10 -0.53
C GLU A 182 19.21 7.71 -0.64
N VAL A 183 18.72 8.31 0.45
CA VAL A 183 17.46 9.07 0.43
C VAL A 183 17.74 10.49 -0.04
N LEU A 184 17.58 10.72 -1.34
CA LEU A 184 17.77 12.05 -1.94
C LEU A 184 16.74 13.05 -1.40
N SER A 185 15.45 12.68 -1.49
CA SER A 185 14.33 13.59 -1.22
C SER A 185 13.06 12.84 -0.85
N PHE A 186 12.08 13.55 -0.28
CA PHE A 186 10.73 13.05 -0.01
C PHE A 186 9.76 14.24 -0.03
N ALA A 187 8.51 14.01 -0.41
CA ALA A 187 7.48 15.04 -0.47
C ALA A 187 6.17 14.54 0.13
N GLU A 188 5.34 15.49 0.54
CA GLU A 188 3.99 15.25 1.02
C GLU A 188 3.04 16.21 0.30
N ALA A 189 1.90 15.68 -0.09
CA ALA A 189 0.78 16.40 -0.67
C ALA A 189 -0.51 15.91 -0.01
N GLY A 190 -1.50 16.80 0.02
CA GLY A 190 -2.85 16.50 0.49
C GLY A 190 -3.84 17.24 -0.40
N GLY A 191 -5.06 16.71 -0.48
CA GLY A 191 -6.15 17.27 -1.26
C GLY A 191 -7.48 16.95 -0.60
N GLU A 192 -8.56 17.02 -1.37
CA GLU A 192 -9.87 16.59 -0.89
C GLU A 192 -9.85 15.11 -0.48
N PRO A 193 -10.48 14.72 0.65
CA PRO A 193 -10.44 13.34 1.14
C PRO A 193 -10.92 12.30 0.12
N VAL A 194 -11.93 12.67 -0.69
CA VAL A 194 -12.48 11.79 -1.73
C VAL A 194 -11.48 11.50 -2.87
N ASP A 195 -10.46 12.35 -3.03
CA ASP A 195 -9.45 12.30 -4.10
C ASP A 195 -8.11 11.73 -3.62
N PHE A 196 -8.11 10.97 -2.51
CA PHE A 196 -6.88 10.41 -1.93
C PHE A 196 -6.08 9.51 -2.90
N THR A 197 -6.76 8.84 -3.84
CA THR A 197 -6.17 7.96 -4.86
C THR A 197 -5.22 8.70 -5.82
N VAL A 198 -5.40 10.02 -5.99
CA VAL A 198 -4.55 10.84 -6.87
C VAL A 198 -3.56 11.71 -6.09
N ALA A 199 -3.67 11.77 -4.77
CA ALA A 199 -2.68 12.45 -3.92
C ALA A 199 -1.22 11.99 -4.16
N PRO A 200 -0.92 10.72 -4.48
CA PRO A 200 0.43 10.30 -4.85
C PRO A 200 1.00 11.03 -6.08
N VAL A 201 0.15 11.38 -7.06
CA VAL A 201 0.57 12.14 -8.25
C VAL A 201 1.09 13.52 -7.84
N GLU A 202 0.35 14.23 -6.98
CA GLU A 202 0.74 15.55 -6.48
C GLU A 202 2.01 15.48 -5.62
N ALA A 203 2.14 14.44 -4.79
CA ALA A 203 3.35 14.21 -4.01
C ALA A 203 4.57 14.00 -4.91
N VAL A 204 4.44 13.23 -6.00
CA VAL A 204 5.52 12.99 -6.96
C VAL A 204 5.85 14.23 -7.78
N ARG A 205 4.87 14.99 -8.26
CA ARG A 205 5.10 16.27 -8.97
C ARG A 205 5.95 17.20 -8.11
N LYS A 206 5.59 17.37 -6.83
CA LYS A 206 6.36 18.15 -5.86
C LYS A 206 7.75 17.57 -5.59
N LEU A 207 7.88 16.24 -5.49
CA LEU A 207 9.15 15.54 -5.29
C LEU A 207 10.13 15.77 -6.46
N LEU A 208 9.63 15.67 -7.69
CA LEU A 208 10.42 15.89 -8.90
C LEU A 208 10.87 17.34 -9.00
N GLU A 209 9.95 18.29 -8.78
CA GLU A 209 10.24 19.73 -8.79
C GLU A 209 11.34 20.09 -7.77
N GLN A 210 11.18 19.69 -6.50
CA GLN A 210 12.15 20.03 -5.45
C GLN A 210 13.51 19.34 -5.63
N SER A 211 13.55 18.22 -6.38
CA SER A 211 14.78 17.48 -6.64
C SER A 211 15.42 17.86 -7.98
N ASN A 212 14.79 18.77 -8.74
CA ASN A 212 15.17 19.13 -10.11
C ASN A 212 15.35 17.89 -11.01
N LEU A 213 14.41 16.95 -10.90
CA LEU A 213 14.34 15.72 -11.70
C LEU A 213 13.07 15.72 -12.55
N SER A 214 13.07 14.88 -13.57
CA SER A 214 11.92 14.57 -14.41
C SER A 214 11.51 13.11 -14.24
N THR A 215 10.34 12.73 -14.77
CA THR A 215 9.91 11.32 -14.77
C THR A 215 10.86 10.41 -15.56
N ALA A 216 11.62 10.96 -16.52
CA ALA A 216 12.60 10.21 -17.32
C ALA A 216 13.89 9.89 -16.55
N ASP A 217 14.15 10.56 -15.43
CA ASP A 217 15.32 10.30 -14.58
C ASP A 217 15.07 9.15 -13.59
N ILE A 218 13.83 8.67 -13.50
CA ILE A 218 13.42 7.64 -12.54
C ILE A 218 13.35 6.29 -13.27
N ALA A 219 14.22 5.37 -12.86
CA ALA A 219 14.33 4.05 -13.48
C ALA A 219 13.16 3.12 -13.13
N LEU A 220 12.67 3.18 -11.89
CA LEU A 220 11.61 2.33 -11.37
C LEU A 220 10.67 3.12 -10.47
N TRP A 221 9.40 2.74 -10.49
CA TRP A 221 8.33 3.35 -9.71
C TRP A 221 7.65 2.29 -8.86
N GLU A 222 7.53 2.58 -7.57
CA GLU A 222 6.71 1.81 -6.63
C GLU A 222 5.53 2.70 -6.20
N VAL A 223 4.34 2.34 -6.65
CA VAL A 223 3.07 2.97 -6.26
C VAL A 223 2.21 1.94 -5.55
N ASN A 224 1.87 2.20 -4.29
CA ASN A 224 1.09 1.27 -3.50
C ASN A 224 -0.29 0.99 -4.13
N GLU A 225 -0.57 -0.29 -4.39
CA GLU A 225 -1.76 -0.76 -5.09
C GLU A 225 -2.99 -0.88 -4.18
N ALA A 226 -3.40 0.21 -3.51
CA ALA A 226 -4.60 0.20 -2.65
C ALA A 226 -5.85 -0.27 -3.43
N PHE A 227 -5.95 0.18 -4.68
CA PHE A 227 -6.88 -0.32 -5.68
C PHE A 227 -6.17 -0.24 -7.03
N SER A 228 -6.50 -1.11 -7.99
CA SER A 228 -5.90 -1.05 -9.34
C SER A 228 -6.09 0.31 -10.01
N VAL A 229 -7.21 1.00 -9.76
CA VAL A 229 -7.44 2.38 -10.23
C VAL A 229 -6.39 3.38 -9.73
N THR A 230 -5.82 3.17 -8.54
CA THR A 230 -4.80 4.05 -7.95
C THR A 230 -3.53 4.04 -8.80
N ALA A 231 -3.03 2.85 -9.11
CA ALA A 231 -1.84 2.69 -9.95
C ALA A 231 -2.10 3.11 -11.40
N LEU A 232 -3.26 2.76 -11.95
CA LEU A 232 -3.64 3.15 -13.31
C LEU A 232 -3.74 4.67 -13.48
N ALA A 233 -4.39 5.37 -12.53
CA ALA A 233 -4.47 6.83 -12.54
C ALA A 233 -3.07 7.47 -12.39
N PHE A 234 -2.22 6.90 -11.53
CA PHE A 234 -0.83 7.35 -11.35
C PHE A 234 0.00 7.24 -12.64
N ILE A 235 -0.08 6.09 -13.32
CA ILE A 235 0.58 5.83 -14.61
C ILE A 235 0.09 6.82 -15.67
N GLN A 236 -1.24 7.02 -15.76
CA GLN A 236 -1.85 7.91 -16.73
C GLN A 236 -1.44 9.38 -16.53
N GLU A 237 -1.51 9.88 -15.29
CA GLU A 237 -1.23 11.28 -14.96
C GLU A 237 0.22 11.68 -15.11
N LEU A 238 1.14 10.76 -14.79
CA LEU A 238 2.58 10.98 -14.90
C LEU A 238 3.16 10.51 -16.24
N LYS A 239 2.32 9.92 -17.11
CA LYS A 239 2.68 9.41 -18.44
C LYS A 239 3.85 8.42 -18.36
N LEU A 240 3.79 7.50 -17.41
CA LEU A 240 4.85 6.54 -17.13
C LEU A 240 4.77 5.35 -18.09
N ASP A 241 5.91 4.70 -18.33
CA ASP A 241 5.94 3.37 -18.93
C ASP A 241 5.46 2.34 -17.89
N PRO A 242 4.33 1.63 -18.13
CA PRO A 242 3.83 0.62 -17.20
C PRO A 242 4.83 -0.51 -16.89
N ALA A 243 5.82 -0.75 -17.78
CA ALA A 243 6.86 -1.73 -17.56
C ALA A 243 7.87 -1.32 -16.47
N THR A 244 7.89 -0.05 -16.07
CA THR A 244 8.77 0.48 -15.00
C THR A 244 8.07 0.62 -13.65
N VAL A 245 6.78 0.29 -13.58
CA VAL A 245 5.92 0.49 -12.41
C VAL A 245 5.56 -0.85 -11.79
N ASN A 246 5.79 -0.99 -10.47
CA ASN A 246 5.50 -2.18 -9.66
C ASN A 246 5.98 -3.45 -10.38
N VAL A 247 7.29 -3.52 -10.63
CA VAL A 247 7.88 -4.54 -11.51
C VAL A 247 7.89 -5.93 -10.87
N LYS A 248 7.82 -5.99 -9.53
CA LYS A 248 7.74 -7.22 -8.75
C LYS A 248 6.32 -7.58 -8.29
N GLY A 249 5.31 -6.87 -8.79
CA GLY A 249 3.92 -6.95 -8.31
C GLY A 249 3.67 -5.94 -7.20
#